data_AF-A0A1G6UUR6-F1
#
_entry.id   AF-A0A1G6UUR6-F1
#
_cell.length_a   1.000
_cell.length_b   1.000
_cell.length_c   1.000
_cell.angle_alpha   90.00
_cell.angle_beta   90.00
_cell.angle_gamma   90.00
#
_symmetry.space_group_name_H-M   'P 1'
#
loop_
_entity.id
_entity.type
_entity.pdbx_description
1 polymer ?
#
loop_
_entity_poly.entity_id
_entity_poly.type
_entity_poly.pdbx_seq_one_letter_code
_entity_poly.pdbx_strand_id
1 'polypeptide(L)'
;MNMSGKSKEEKERLRVELVELERRINAKIKMICETHQKLPYDRLAAGRDLKETYMLAISYFDKGNQTGLNEFLRYLREKGIKV
;
A
#
# COMPACT_ATOMS: atom_id res chain seq x y z
N MET A 1 -11.41 -2.98 12.17
CA MET A 1 -10.51 -3.49 13.22
C MET A 1 -10.10 -2.31 14.09
N ASN A 2 -10.30 -2.38 15.41
CA ASN A 2 -9.81 -1.35 16.33
C ASN A 2 -8.29 -1.47 16.48
N MET A 3 -7.56 -0.47 16.01
CA MET A 3 -6.09 -0.40 16.05
C MET A 3 -5.55 0.02 17.44
N SER A 4 -6.45 0.42 18.34
CA SER A 4 -6.16 0.92 19.69
C SER A 4 -5.58 -0.13 20.65
N GLY A 5 -5.56 -1.41 20.28
CA GLY A 5 -5.11 -2.52 21.14
C GLY A 5 -4.00 -3.41 20.56
N LYS A 6 -3.43 -3.08 19.38
CA LYS A 6 -2.42 -3.95 18.75
C LYS A 6 -1.09 -3.92 19.48
N SER A 7 -0.51 -5.10 19.71
CA SER A 7 0.79 -5.26 20.38
C SER A 7 1.92 -4.63 19.56
N LYS A 8 3.06 -4.35 20.20
CA LYS A 8 4.24 -3.78 19.54
C LYS A 8 4.71 -4.67 18.37
N GLU A 9 4.57 -5.98 18.49
CA GLU A 9 4.90 -6.96 17.45
C GLU A 9 3.94 -6.92 16.26
N GLU A 10 2.64 -6.70 16.47
CA GLU A 10 1.69 -6.59 15.37
C GLU A 10 1.90 -5.31 14.55
N LYS A 11 2.29 -4.22 15.22
CA LYS A 11 2.66 -2.98 14.53
C LYS A 11 3.92 -3.17 13.68
N GLU A 12 4.89 -3.92 14.20
CA GLU A 12 6.12 -4.22 13.46
C GLU A 12 5.86 -5.16 12.27
N ARG A 13 5.03 -6.20 12.44
CA ARG A 13 4.60 -7.06 11.33
C ARG A 13 3.92 -6.26 10.22
N LEU A 14 2.99 -5.38 10.59
CA LEU A 14 2.31 -4.51 9.64
C LEU A 14 3.29 -3.57 8.92
N ARG A 15 4.29 -3.04 9.64
CA ARG A 15 5.34 -2.21 9.04
C ARG A 15 6.13 -2.99 8.00
N VAL A 16 6.54 -4.22 8.31
CA VAL A 16 7.27 -5.11 7.39
C VAL A 16 6.44 -5.41 6.15
N GLU A 17 5.16 -5.76 6.32
CA GLU A 17 4.23 -6.01 5.21
C GLU A 17 4.08 -4.79 4.29
N LEU A 18 3.93 -3.59 4.86
CA LEU A 18 3.83 -2.34 4.10
C LEU A 18 5.10 -2.06 3.29
N VAL A 19 6.28 -2.27 3.90
CA VAL A 19 7.59 -2.09 3.24
C VAL A 19 7.80 -3.12 2.12
N GLU A 20 7.42 -4.38 2.33
CA GLU A 20 7.50 -5.39 1.27
C GLU A 20 6.60 -5.03 0.09
N LEU A 21 5.40 -4.53 0.37
CA LEU A 21 4.46 -4.19 -0.68
C LEU A 21 4.90 -2.95 -1.46
N GLU A 22 5.50 -1.97 -0.79
CA GLU A 22 6.19 -0.84 -1.42
C GLU A 22 7.29 -1.34 -2.39
N ARG A 23 8.17 -2.24 -1.91
CA ARG A 23 9.24 -2.81 -2.74
C ARG A 23 8.70 -3.52 -3.98
N ARG A 24 7.63 -4.30 -3.84
CA ARG A 24 6.99 -5.02 -4.95
C ARG A 24 6.39 -4.06 -5.98
N ILE A 25 5.75 -2.99 -5.54
CA ILE A 25 5.21 -1.94 -6.41
C ILE A 25 6.34 -1.26 -7.18
N ASN A 26 7.40 -0.83 -6.48
CA ASN A 26 8.56 -0.18 -7.08
C ASN A 26 9.26 -1.07 -8.12
N ALA A 27 9.45 -2.35 -7.83
CA ALA A 27 10.02 -3.31 -8.78
C ALA A 27 9.16 -3.45 -10.04
N LYS A 28 7.82 -3.51 -9.89
CA LYS A 28 6.89 -3.59 -11.03
C LYS A 28 6.93 -2.32 -11.89
N ILE A 29 6.94 -1.15 -11.26
CA ILE A 29 7.04 0.14 -11.98
C ILE A 29 8.35 0.20 -12.76
N LYS A 30 9.48 -0.15 -12.11
CA LYS A 30 10.80 -0.17 -12.73
C LYS A 30 10.81 -1.06 -13.98
N MET A 31 10.31 -2.28 -13.86
CA MET A 31 10.21 -3.22 -14.98
C MET A 31 9.35 -2.67 -16.14
N ILE A 32 8.19 -2.05 -15.84
CA ILE A 32 7.33 -1.45 -16.88
C ILE A 32 8.08 -0.35 -17.64
N CYS A 33 8.81 0.50 -16.92
CA CYS A 33 9.63 1.56 -17.51
C CYS A 33 10.77 1.00 -18.36
N GLU A 34 11.54 0.04 -17.84
CA GLU A 34 12.69 -0.56 -18.53
C GLU A 34 12.29 -1.33 -19.78
N THR A 35 11.14 -2.00 -19.75
CA THR A 35 10.62 -2.78 -20.88
C THR A 35 9.77 -1.97 -21.86
N HIS A 36 9.58 -0.67 -21.59
CA HIS A 36 8.65 0.20 -22.33
C HIS A 36 7.27 -0.43 -22.54
N GLN A 37 6.80 -1.22 -21.56
CA GLN A 37 5.58 -1.99 -21.70
C GLN A 37 4.39 -1.04 -21.84
N LYS A 38 3.71 -1.08 -23.00
CA LYS A 38 2.45 -0.36 -23.18
C LYS A 38 1.37 -1.04 -22.36
N LEU A 39 0.81 -0.29 -21.42
CA LEU A 39 -0.30 -0.73 -20.58
C LEU A 39 -1.58 -0.01 -20.99
N PRO A 40 -2.74 -0.68 -20.99
CA PRO A 40 -4.04 -0.03 -21.16
C PRO A 40 -4.23 1.07 -20.12
N TYR A 41 -4.96 2.12 -20.49
CA TYR A 41 -5.21 3.29 -19.63
C TYR A 41 -5.73 2.88 -18.24
N ASP A 42 -6.74 2.01 -18.19
CA ASP A 42 -7.35 1.56 -16.93
C ASP A 42 -6.34 0.86 -16.00
N ARG A 43 -5.39 0.12 -16.58
CA ARG A 43 -4.35 -0.58 -15.83
C ARG A 43 -3.30 0.41 -15.28
N LEU A 44 -2.97 1.45 -16.04
CA LEU A 44 -2.09 2.53 -15.60
C LEU A 44 -2.74 3.37 -14.50
N ALA A 45 -4.01 3.72 -14.68
CA ALA A 45 -4.79 4.46 -13.69
C ALA A 45 -4.87 3.68 -12.37
N ALA A 46 -5.22 2.39 -12.42
CA ALA A 46 -5.24 1.53 -11.25
C ALA A 46 -3.87 1.41 -10.55
N GLY A 47 -2.78 1.34 -11.33
CA GLY A 47 -1.43 1.31 -10.78
C GLY A 47 -1.01 2.62 -10.09
N ARG A 48 -1.43 3.77 -10.62
CA ARG A 48 -1.18 5.10 -10.02
C ARG A 48 -1.97 5.28 -8.73
N ASP A 49 -3.25 4.94 -8.76
CA ASP A 49 -4.15 4.98 -7.59
C ASP A 49 -3.58 4.11 -6.45
N LEU A 50 -3.13 2.90 -6.76
CA LEU A 50 -2.50 2.01 -5.78
C LEU A 50 -1.22 2.61 -5.18
N LYS A 51 -0.37 3.23 -6.00
CA LYS A 51 0.87 3.88 -5.55
C LYS A 51 0.59 5.03 -4.59
N GLU A 52 -0.33 5.93 -4.94
CA GLU A 52 -0.70 7.07 -4.09
C GLU A 52 -1.30 6.60 -2.77
N THR A 53 -2.18 5.60 -2.83
CA THR A 53 -2.83 5.02 -1.66
C THR A 53 -1.80 4.41 -0.70
N TYR A 54 -0.76 3.74 -1.23
CA TYR A 54 0.35 3.21 -0.41
C TYR A 54 1.20 4.30 0.26
N MET A 55 1.53 5.37 -0.46
CA MET A 55 2.30 6.47 0.13
C MET A 55 1.52 7.17 1.25
N LEU A 56 0.21 7.32 1.09
CA LEU A 56 -0.67 7.84 2.13
C LEU A 56 -0.67 6.93 3.37
N ALA A 57 -0.69 5.61 3.18
CA ALA A 57 -0.64 4.65 4.28
C ALA A 57 0.63 4.75 5.12
N ILE A 58 1.79 4.82 4.45
CA ILE A 58 3.09 4.99 5.12
C ILE A 58 3.08 6.31 5.89
N SER A 59 2.58 7.39 5.29
CA SER A 59 2.44 8.67 5.98
C SER A 59 1.52 8.61 7.20
N TYR A 60 0.39 7.91 7.11
CA TYR A 60 -0.52 7.71 8.24
C TYR A 60 0.11 6.86 9.34
N PHE A 61 0.88 5.83 8.97
CA PHE A 61 1.64 5.00 9.90
C PHE A 61 2.68 5.83 10.65
N ASP A 62 3.52 6.59 9.94
CA ASP A 62 4.58 7.42 10.51
C ASP A 62 4.02 8.53 11.41
N LYS A 63 2.85 9.08 11.09
CA LYS A 63 2.17 10.11 11.88
C LYS A 63 1.36 9.54 13.05
N GLY A 64 1.32 8.22 13.23
CA GLY A 64 0.47 7.57 14.24
C GLY A 64 -1.04 7.75 14.01
N ASN A 65 -1.45 8.15 12.80
CA ASN A 65 -2.86 8.35 12.43
C ASN A 65 -3.52 7.00 12.13
N GLN A 66 -4.06 6.37 13.17
CA GLN A 66 -4.70 5.06 13.05
C GLN A 66 -5.98 5.09 12.21
N THR A 67 -6.71 6.21 12.17
CA THR A 67 -7.92 6.36 11.34
C THR A 67 -7.56 6.30 9.87
N GLY A 68 -6.56 7.07 9.44
CA GLY A 68 -6.07 7.05 8.06
C GLY A 68 -5.52 5.67 7.65
N LEU A 69 -4.85 4.98 8.56
CA LEU A 69 -4.36 3.62 8.29
C LEU A 69 -5.51 2.61 8.15
N ASN A 70 -6.57 2.73 8.95
CA ASN A 70 -7.74 1.86 8.84
C ASN A 70 -8.49 2.06 7.52
N GLU A 71 -8.63 3.31 7.06
CA GLU A 71 -9.20 3.65 5.75
C GLU A 71 -8.40 3.03 4.61
N PHE A 72 -7.07 3.12 4.69
CA PHE A 72 -6.18 2.46 3.73
C PHE A 72 -6.36 0.93 3.70
N LEU A 73 -6.37 0.28 4.87
CA LEU A 73 -6.58 -1.18 4.97
C LEU A 73 -7.98 -1.60 4.48
N ARG A 74 -8.98 -0.74 4.62
CA ARG A 74 -10.32 -0.95 4.04
C ARG A 74 -10.27 -0.90 2.53
N TYR A 75 -9.69 0.17 1.96
CA TYR A 75 -9.54 0.34 0.51
C TYR A 75 -8.84 -0.87 -0.14
N LEU A 76 -7.76 -1.37 0.46
CA LEU A 76 -7.03 -2.53 -0.09
C LEU A 76 -7.89 -3.80 -0.11
N ARG A 77 -8.67 -4.03 0.94
CA ARG A 77 -9.64 -5.13 1.00
C ARG A 77 -10.72 -5.01 -0.08
N GLU A 78 -11.26 -3.80 -0.28
CA GLU A 78 -12.25 -3.55 -1.33
C GLU A 78 -11.69 -3.81 -2.74
N LYS A 79 -10.38 -3.59 -2.93
CA LYS A 79 -9.66 -3.92 -4.15
C LYS A 79 -9.22 -5.39 -4.24
N GLY A 80 -9.55 -6.22 -3.26
CA GLY A 80 -9.15 -7.64 -3.20
C GLY A 80 -7.66 -7.87 -2.97
N ILE A 81 -6.93 -6.85 -2.51
CA ILE A 81 -5.50 -6.91 -2.24
C ILE A 81 -5.33 -7.45 -0.82
N LYS A 82 -4.66 -8.60 -0.70
CA LYS A 82 -4.30 -9.16 0.61
C LYS A 82 -3.14 -8.37 1.19
N VAL A 83 -3.37 -7.83 2.39
CA VAL A 83 -2.46 -7.02 3.19
C VAL A 83 -2.57 -7.51 4.62
#